data_AF-A0A8T6P1I0-F1
#
_entry.id   AF-A0A8T6P1I0-F1
#
_cell.length_a   1.000
_cell.length_b   1.000
_cell.length_c   1.000
_cell.angle_alpha   90.00
_cell.angle_beta   90.00
_cell.angle_gamma   90.00
#
_symmetry.space_group_name_H-M   'P 1'
#
loop_
_entity.id
_entity.type
_entity.pdbx_description
1 polymer ?
#
loop_
_entity_poly.entity_id
_entity_poly.type
_entity_poly.pdbx_seq_one_letter_code
_entity_poly.pdbx_strand_id
1 'polypeptide(L)' 'MVYKVSYVVDDGQHPGAIANVDEPPKLGDRVLLGRNWFEVVEVMELMPPNELFGFLHATVRLVAETEAAG' A
#
# COMPACT_ATOMS: atom_id res chain seq x y z
N MET A 1 2.88 -13.78 10.92
CA MET A 1 1.55 -13.70 10.27
C MET A 1 1.69 -12.78 9.09
N VAL A 2 1.18 -13.13 7.91
CA VAL A 2 1.37 -12.32 6.70
C VAL A 2 0.10 -11.52 6.41
N TYR A 3 0.24 -10.23 6.11
CA TYR A 3 -0.86 -9.38 5.68
C TYR A 3 -0.85 -9.25 4.16
N LYS A 4 -1.99 -9.52 3.53
CA LYS A 4 -2.23 -9.23 2.12
C LYS A 4 -2.82 -7.83 2.02
N VAL A 5 -2.03 -6.90 1.50
CA VAL A 5 -2.42 -5.49 1.41
C VAL A 5 -2.71 -5.14 -0.04
N SER A 6 -3.93 -4.66 -0.31
CA SER A 6 -4.30 -4.01 -1.56
C SER A 6 -4.01 -2.51 -1.43
N TYR A 7 -2.93 -2.05 -2.06
CA TYR A 7 -2.59 -0.64 -2.16
C TYR A 7 -3.31 -0.01 -3.35
N VAL A 8 -4.13 1.00 -3.07
CA VAL A 8 -4.86 1.77 -4.08
C VAL A 8 -4.33 3.20 -4.08
N VAL A 9 -3.95 3.71 -5.25
CA VAL A 9 -3.48 5.08 -5.38
C VAL A 9 -4.66 6.04 -5.56
N ASP A 10 -4.69 7.13 -4.79
CA ASP A 10 -5.81 8.10 -4.75
C ASP A 10 -5.88 9.08 -5.94
N ASP A 11 -5.06 8.90 -6.97
CA ASP A 11 -4.95 9.83 -8.11
C ASP A 11 -5.64 9.36 -9.40
N GLY A 12 -6.03 8.09 -9.48
CA GLY A 12 -6.60 7.47 -10.69
C GLY A 12 -5.67 7.45 -11.91
N GLN A 13 -4.37 7.72 -11.72
CA GLN A 13 -3.35 7.73 -12.77
C GLN A 13 -2.34 6.59 -12.58
N HIS A 14 -1.93 6.33 -11.34
CA HIS A 14 -0.94 5.30 -11.04
C HIS A 14 -1.60 3.94 -10.75
N PRO A 15 -0.98 2.84 -11.18
CA PRO A 15 -1.49 1.51 -10.87
C PRO A 15 -1.36 1.24 -9.37
N GLY A 16 -2.39 0.62 -8.79
CA GLY A 16 -2.30 0.01 -7.47
C GLY A 16 -1.41 -1.24 -7.47
N ALA A 17 -1.23 -1.83 -6.29
CA ALA A 17 -0.45 -3.05 -6.13
C ALA A 17 -1.03 -3.92 -5.01
N ILE A 18 -0.80 -5.24 -5.09
CA ILE A 18 -1.07 -6.16 -3.98
C ILE A 18 0.26 -6.71 -3.49
N ALA A 19 0.52 -6.61 -2.18
CA ALA A 19 1.73 -7.14 -1.57
C ALA A 19 1.44 -7.97 -0.32
N ASN A 20 2.33 -8.93 -0.07
CA ASN A 20 2.43 -9.62 1.22
C ASN A 20 3.41 -8.85 2.10
N VAL A 21 3.01 -8.47 3.31
CA VAL A 21 3.87 -7.77 4.28
C VAL A 21 3.81 -8.46 5.64
N ASP A 22 4.89 -8.38 6.40
CA ASP A 22 4.96 -9.00 7.73
C ASP A 22 4.29 -8.15 8.82
N GLU A 23 4.18 -6.85 8.58
CA GLU A 23 3.54 -5.88 9.48
C GLU A 23 2.47 -5.07 8.74
N PRO A 24 1.31 -4.79 9.36
CA PRO A 24 0.29 -3.98 8.73
C PRO A 24 0.79 -2.54 8.52
N PRO A 25 0.52 -1.93 7.35
CA PRO A 25 0.87 -0.53 7.13
C PRO A 25 0.11 0.38 8.10
N LYS A 26 0.71 1.52 8.40
CA LYS A 26 0.15 2.56 9.27
C LYS A 26 0.00 3.87 8.50
N LEU A 27 -0.89 4.73 8.99
CA LEU A 27 -1.02 6.09 8.47
C LEU A 27 0.32 6.82 8.53
N GLY A 28 0.72 7.44 7.42
CA GLY A 28 1.99 8.15 7.26
C GLY A 28 3.18 7.26 6.86
N ASP A 29 3.02 5.93 6.82
CA ASP A 29 4.09 5.05 6.31
C ASP A 29 4.38 5.34 4.85
N ARG A 30 5.66 5.24 4.47
CA ARG A 30 6.10 5.35 3.08
C ARG A 30 6.29 3.97 2.47
N VAL A 31 5.60 3.70 1.37
CA VAL A 31 5.65 2.45 0.63
C VAL A 31 6.19 2.67 -0.77
N LEU A 32 7.06 1.77 -1.24
CA LEU A 32 7.58 1.78 -2.60
C LEU A 32 6.71 0.87 -3.47
N LEU A 33 5.98 1.45 -4.42
CA LEU A 33 5.21 0.69 -5.40
C LEU A 33 5.84 0.87 -6.78
N GLY A 34 6.41 -0.20 -7.32
CA GLY A 34 7.23 -0.12 -8.54
C GLY A 34 8.47 0.74 -8.32
N ARG A 35 8.46 1.97 -8.84
CA ARG A 35 9.56 2.94 -8.75
C ARG A 35 9.21 4.23 -7.99
N ASN A 36 7.96 4.33 -7.55
CA ASN A 36 7.42 5.55 -6.96
C ASN A 36 7.18 5.35 -5.48
N TRP A 37 7.44 6.40 -4.70
CA TRP A 37 7.16 6.43 -3.28
C TRP A 37 5.77 6.99 -3.04
N PHE A 38 5.01 6.29 -2.22
CA PHE A 38 3.67 6.69 -1.79
C PHE A 38 3.59 6.73 -0.28
N GLU A 39 2.74 7.61 0.25
CA GLU A 39 2.41 7.72 1.67
C GLU A 39 1.04 7.10 1.92
N VAL A 40 0.93 6.28 2.95
CA VAL A 40 -0.33 5.66 3.36
C VAL A 40 -1.21 6.71 4.03
N VAL A 41 -2.38 6.97 3.44
CA VAL A 41 -3.34 7.97 3.93
C VAL A 41 -4.61 7.34 4.53
N GLU A 42 -4.80 6.04 4.32
CA GLU A 42 -5.91 5.28 4.89
C GLU A 42 -5.52 3.80 5.00
N VAL A 43 -5.97 3.12 6.07
CA VAL A 43 -5.86 1.67 6.21
C VAL A 43 -7.18 1.12 6.71
N MET A 44 -7.73 0.13 6.00
CA MET A 44 -8.97 -0.56 6.35
C MET A 44 -8.73 -2.07 6.38
N GLU A 45 -9.28 -2.72 7.39
CA GLU A 45 -9.35 -4.18 7.43
C GLU A 45 -10.58 -4.64 6.64
N LEU A 46 -10.37 -5.43 5.59
CA LEU A 46 -11.45 -5.87 4.70
C LEU A 46 -12.23 -7.06 5.27
N MET A 47 -11.56 -7.89 6.07
CA MET A 47 -12.17 -9.01 6.76
C MET A 47 -11.37 -9.33 8.03
N PRO A 48 -12.03 -9.89 9.06
CA PRO A 48 -11.34 -10.31 10.27
C PRO A 48 -10.15 -11.22 9.94
N PRO A 49 -8.97 -10.97 10.53
CA PRO A 49 -7.80 -11.82 10.33
C PRO A 49 -8.09 -13.24 10.81
N ASN A 50 -7.62 -14.23 10.07
CA ASN A 50 -7.54 -15.61 10.56
C ASN A 50 -6.14 -15.89 11.11
N GLU A 51 -5.88 -17.09 11.62
CA GLU A 51 -4.58 -17.43 12.23
C GLU A 51 -3.38 -17.35 11.26
N LEU A 52 -3.62 -17.34 9.95
CA LEU A 52 -2.60 -17.42 8.91
C LEU A 52 -2.35 -16.08 8.20
N PHE A 53 -3.42 -15.32 7.88
CA PHE A 53 -3.33 -14.04 7.18
C PHE A 53 -4.47 -13.07 7.48
N GLY A 54 -4.18 -11.77 7.35
CA GLY A 54 -5.15 -10.68 7.34
C GLY A 54 -5.23 -10.02 5.96
N PHE A 55 -6.40 -9.50 5.58
CA PHE A 55 -6.56 -8.70 4.37
C PHE A 55 -6.80 -7.25 4.70
N LEU A 56 -5.93 -6.40 4.17
CA LEU A 56 -5.98 -4.97 4.36
C LEU A 56 -6.15 -4.27 3.01
N HIS A 57 -6.88 -3.17 3.03
CA HIS A 57 -6.88 -2.15 2.00
C HIS A 57 -6.10 -0.96 2.53
N ALA A 58 -5.18 -0.43 1.73
CA ALA A 58 -4.46 0.79 2.05
C ALA A 58 -4.61 1.78 0.90
N THR A 59 -5.17 2.96 1.17
CA THR A 59 -5.16 4.07 0.21
C THR A 59 -3.85 4.81 0.37
N VAL A 60 -3.17 5.08 -0.74
CA VAL A 60 -1.85 5.73 -0.75
C VAL A 60 -1.84 6.92 -1.70
N ARG A 61 -1.02 7.92 -1.36
CA ARG A 61 -0.81 9.12 -2.17
C ARG A 61 0.64 9.24 -2.61
N LEU A 62 0.88 9.62 -3.86
CA LEU A 62 2.23 9.84 -4.39
C LEU A 62 2.95 10.94 -3.61
N VAL A 63 4.16 10.65 -3.13
CA VAL A 63 5.04 11.63 -2.45
C VAL A 63 6.30 11.94 -3.23
N ALA A 64 6.78 11.02 -4.07
CA ALA A 64 7.87 11.27 -5.00
C ALA A 64 7.78 10.32 -6.19
N GLU A 65 7.80 10.89 -7.39
CA GLU A 65 8.09 10.14 -8.62
C GLU A 65 9.59 9.89 -8.70
N THR A 66 9.99 8.71 -9.15
CA THR A 66 11.34 8.60 -9.73
C THR A 66 11.32 9.46 -10.99
N GLU A 67 12.15 10.52 -11.04
CA GLU A 67 12.49 11.17 -12.31
C GLU A 67 12.94 10.06 -13.26
N ALA A 68 12.11 9.75 -14.25
CA ALA A 68 12.52 8.90 -15.34
C ALA A 68 13.72 9.61 -15.97
N ALA A 69 14.93 9.07 -15.75
CA ALA A 69 16.13 9.53 -16.41
C ALA A 69 15.83 9.62 -17.91
N GLY A 70 15.83 10.85 -18.41
CA GLY A 70 15.62 11.19 -19.82
C GLY A 70 16.76 10.71 -20.71
#